data_AF-A0AAV2AMR6-F1
#
_entry.id   AF-A0AAV2AMR6-F1
#
_cell.length_a   1.000
_cell.length_b   1.000
_cell.length_c   1.000
_cell.angle_alpha   90.00
_cell.angle_beta   90.00
_cell.angle_gamma   90.00
#
_symmetry.space_group_name_H-M   'P 1'
#
loop_
_entity.id
_entity.type
_entity.pdbx_description
1 polymer ?
#
loop_
_entity_poly.entity_id
_entity_poly.type
_entity_poly.pdbx_seq_one_letter_code
_entity_poly.pdbx_strand_id
1 'polypeptide(L)'
;MAKLRNTGTHFVRCIKPNFRMVDHCFEGNQILIQLRCSGMASVLELMQQGYPSRAQFSDLYAMYKSYLPPDLARLDPRLFCKALFKALGLNEKDFCFGLTKVFFRPGKFAEFDQIMKSDPQNLALLVKKVQKWLLISRWKKTIWCTLSVIKLKNKILYRRNNLIVIQKNFRMCLAKRKYRPRYLYIMKLKKLCEKLDAMSQIVSQLNKEKEKSSAEIQAFHEKMKHAIQQAKVTDLTIQQMEKNHLDFVKAVDELLLNLQKKVEQQKIAEERERVIKIQEEMERERLKKEEEKQKKLEEEEMKKRKMELELQRKMEEECRIKEEKENAKRMEEYQAQLRLQEEEELKRHQQLQQEHSDHELALRLAQDMDGVPDEVVTPPPLPRSAYVLQQQEQLASKKYDLSKWKYSDLRDAINTSCDLELLDACREEFHRRLKVYHSWKLKNMHKGSSQSRAPDSIMQSAKQAPPMPPARKSSLGAVATDRYFRIPFVRNSAQKGWWYAHFKGQWIARQMELHPDKPPIQLVAGKDDMQMCELSLDETGLTQKRGAEILEEEFNAVWDKHSNTSSTVP
;
A
#
# COMPACT_ATOMS: atom_id res chain seq x y z
N MET A 1 -42.87 28.70 58.15
CA MET A 1 -43.00 28.19 56.76
C MET A 1 -43.54 26.77 56.66
N ALA A 2 -42.90 25.72 57.24
CA ALA A 2 -43.27 24.31 56.99
C ALA A 2 -44.79 24.01 57.08
N LYS A 3 -45.47 24.42 58.16
CA LYS A 3 -46.93 24.21 58.32
C LYS A 3 -47.76 24.70 57.11
N LEU A 4 -47.44 25.87 56.54
CA LEU A 4 -48.14 26.44 55.39
C LEU A 4 -47.93 25.66 54.09
N ARG A 5 -46.84 24.90 53.95
CA ARG A 5 -46.58 24.06 52.77
C ARG A 5 -47.41 22.77 52.77
N ASN A 6 -47.88 22.34 53.95
CA ASN A 6 -48.67 21.12 54.15
C ASN A 6 -50.18 21.39 54.06
N THR A 7 -50.60 22.63 53.80
CA THR A 7 -52.00 23.09 53.75
C THR A 7 -52.28 23.82 52.44
N GLY A 8 -53.51 23.74 51.92
CA GLY A 8 -53.93 24.58 50.80
C GLY A 8 -53.91 26.07 51.18
N THR A 9 -53.06 26.87 50.55
CA THR A 9 -52.92 28.30 50.86
C THR A 9 -53.90 29.15 50.06
N HIS A 10 -54.88 29.75 50.74
CA HIS A 10 -55.74 30.79 50.18
C HIS A 10 -55.19 32.17 50.56
N PHE A 11 -55.14 33.10 49.60
CA PHE A 11 -54.57 34.43 49.81
C PHE A 11 -55.67 35.50 49.77
N VAL A 12 -55.81 36.24 50.87
CA VAL A 12 -56.59 37.48 50.92
C VAL A 12 -55.61 38.67 50.89
N ARG A 13 -55.95 39.72 50.14
CA ARG A 13 -55.17 40.96 50.03
C ARG A 13 -56.06 42.15 50.38
N CYS A 14 -55.83 42.72 51.56
CA CYS A 14 -56.50 43.96 51.96
C CYS A 14 -55.83 45.16 51.27
N ILE A 15 -56.63 46.15 50.87
CA ILE A 15 -56.18 47.39 50.24
C ILE A 15 -56.81 48.56 51.01
N LYS A 16 -56.01 49.54 51.42
CA LYS A 16 -56.49 50.79 52.02
C LYS A 16 -56.89 51.76 50.89
N PRO A 17 -58.16 52.19 50.79
CA PRO A 17 -58.65 52.92 49.62
C PRO A 17 -58.21 54.39 49.59
N ASN A 18 -58.02 55.02 50.75
CA ASN A 18 -57.51 56.38 50.92
C ASN A 18 -56.81 56.52 52.27
N PHE A 19 -55.92 57.51 52.42
CA PHE A 19 -55.24 57.77 53.70
C PHE A 19 -56.10 58.51 54.73
N ARG A 20 -57.04 59.34 54.25
CA ARG A 20 -57.88 60.26 55.04
C ARG A 20 -58.97 59.60 55.89
N MET A 21 -59.13 58.27 55.79
CA MET A 21 -60.15 57.46 56.48
C MET A 21 -61.60 57.84 56.14
N VAL A 22 -61.82 58.40 54.95
CA VAL A 22 -63.15 58.76 54.44
C VAL A 22 -63.76 57.54 53.75
N ASP A 23 -65.05 57.28 53.95
CA ASP A 23 -65.79 56.25 53.24
C ASP A 23 -65.92 56.57 51.74
N HIS A 24 -66.02 55.52 50.91
CA HIS A 24 -66.13 55.57 49.44
C HIS A 24 -65.04 56.36 48.66
N CYS A 25 -64.11 57.04 49.32
CA CYS A 25 -63.03 57.81 48.69
C CYS A 25 -61.90 56.89 48.17
N PHE A 26 -61.54 57.06 46.88
CA PHE A 26 -60.59 56.20 46.15
C PHE A 26 -59.34 56.99 45.70
N GLU A 27 -58.18 56.69 46.29
CA GLU A 27 -56.90 57.32 45.97
C GLU A 27 -56.07 56.40 45.06
N GLY A 28 -56.42 56.37 43.76
CA GLY A 28 -55.92 55.39 42.79
C GLY A 28 -54.40 55.23 42.73
N ASN A 29 -53.61 56.30 42.87
CA ASN A 29 -52.15 56.23 42.92
C ASN A 29 -51.64 55.44 44.15
N GLN A 30 -52.26 55.63 45.31
CA GLN A 30 -51.91 54.92 46.55
C GLN A 30 -52.32 53.45 46.47
N ILE A 31 -53.44 53.15 45.81
CA ILE A 31 -53.89 51.78 45.55
C ILE A 31 -52.95 51.08 44.55
N LEU A 32 -52.51 51.77 43.49
CA LEU A 32 -51.55 51.23 42.53
C LEU A 32 -50.19 50.90 43.17
N ILE A 33 -49.72 51.74 44.10
CA ILE A 33 -48.52 51.46 44.90
C ILE A 33 -48.74 50.20 45.75
N GLN A 34 -49.87 50.09 46.48
CA GLN A 34 -50.20 48.88 47.26
C GLN A 34 -50.28 47.61 46.40
N LEU A 35 -50.86 47.68 45.19
CA LEU A 35 -50.93 46.55 44.26
C LEU A 35 -49.55 46.13 43.72
N ARG A 36 -48.63 47.09 43.52
CA ARG A 36 -47.22 46.80 43.17
C ARG A 36 -46.49 46.18 44.35
N CYS A 37 -46.53 46.78 45.53
CA CYS A 37 -45.85 46.29 46.74
C CYS A 37 -46.36 44.93 47.24
N SER A 38 -47.64 44.60 47.02
CA SER A 38 -48.21 43.27 47.32
C SER A 38 -47.95 42.20 46.25
N GLY A 39 -47.23 42.57 45.18
CA GLY A 39 -46.83 41.68 44.08
C GLY A 39 -47.93 41.39 43.05
N MET A 40 -49.08 42.06 43.12
CA MET A 40 -50.23 41.75 42.25
C MET A 40 -49.96 42.05 40.78
N ALA A 41 -49.12 43.05 40.47
CA ALA A 41 -48.65 43.30 39.11
C ALA A 41 -47.88 42.09 38.54
N SER A 42 -46.87 41.61 39.27
CA SER A 42 -46.05 40.46 38.86
C SER A 42 -46.84 39.14 38.84
N VAL A 43 -47.89 39.01 39.67
CA VAL A 43 -48.84 37.89 39.59
C VAL A 43 -49.66 37.94 38.29
N LEU A 44 -50.12 39.13 37.87
CA LEU A 44 -50.83 39.29 36.59
C LEU A 44 -49.91 39.02 35.39
N GLU A 45 -48.67 39.50 35.40
CA GLU A 45 -47.65 39.19 34.38
C GLU A 45 -47.39 37.68 34.28
N LEU A 46 -47.20 37.00 35.42
CA LEU A 46 -47.05 35.55 35.49
C LEU A 46 -48.29 34.81 34.97
N MET A 47 -49.50 35.33 35.23
CA MET A 47 -50.76 34.78 34.72
C MET A 47 -50.94 35.00 33.22
N GLN A 48 -50.42 36.09 32.65
CA GLN A 48 -50.40 36.31 31.19
C GLN A 48 -49.41 35.36 30.48
N GLN A 49 -48.19 35.22 31.04
CA GLN A 49 -47.16 34.33 30.51
C GLN A 49 -47.53 32.84 30.68
N GLY A 50 -48.33 32.49 31.69
CA GLY A 50 -48.78 31.14 31.98
C GLY A 50 -50.15 30.76 31.40
N TYR A 51 -50.81 29.83 32.10
CA TYR A 51 -52.14 29.32 31.80
C TYR A 51 -53.02 29.45 33.06
N PRO A 52 -53.79 30.55 33.21
CA PRO A 52 -54.55 30.84 34.42
C PRO A 52 -55.82 29.99 34.50
N SER A 53 -56.56 29.86 33.40
CA SER A 53 -57.79 29.07 33.34
C SER A 53 -57.48 27.58 33.14
N ARG A 54 -58.03 26.73 34.00
CA ARG A 54 -57.74 25.29 34.07
C ARG A 54 -59.02 24.51 34.36
N ALA A 55 -59.40 23.60 33.47
CA ALA A 55 -60.62 22.79 33.61
C ALA A 55 -60.28 21.30 33.44
N GLN A 56 -60.97 20.40 34.14
CA GLN A 56 -60.74 18.96 33.97
C GLN A 56 -61.46 18.44 32.73
N PHE A 57 -60.99 17.33 32.16
CA PHE A 57 -61.65 16.71 31.00
C PHE A 57 -63.10 16.29 31.34
N SER A 58 -63.32 15.77 32.56
CA SER A 58 -64.64 15.44 33.10
C SER A 58 -65.60 16.65 33.08
N ASP A 59 -65.12 17.79 33.56
CA ASP A 59 -65.93 18.96 33.85
C ASP A 59 -66.34 19.64 32.52
N LEU A 60 -65.38 19.78 31.60
CA LEU A 60 -65.63 20.23 30.22
C LEU A 60 -66.61 19.31 29.49
N TYR A 61 -66.42 17.99 29.57
CA TYR A 61 -67.33 17.03 28.96
C TYR A 61 -68.74 17.14 29.55
N ALA A 62 -68.87 17.26 30.87
CA ALA A 62 -70.16 17.39 31.55
C ALA A 62 -70.92 18.66 31.14
N MET A 63 -70.24 19.81 31.07
CA MET A 63 -70.85 21.10 30.68
C MET A 63 -71.44 21.08 29.26
N TYR A 64 -70.79 20.38 28.32
CA TYR A 64 -71.22 20.38 26.90
C TYR A 64 -71.96 19.11 26.45
N LYS A 65 -72.07 18.07 27.30
CA LYS A 65 -72.68 16.77 26.94
C LYS A 65 -74.11 16.89 26.41
N SER A 66 -74.93 17.76 27.03
CA SER A 66 -76.33 18.00 26.65
C SER A 66 -76.50 18.58 25.24
N TYR A 67 -75.48 19.27 24.74
CA TYR A 67 -75.49 19.95 23.44
C TYR A 67 -74.99 19.05 22.30
N LEU A 68 -74.65 17.78 22.56
CA LEU A 68 -73.93 16.92 21.63
C LEU A 68 -74.75 15.70 21.19
N PRO A 69 -74.65 15.28 19.92
CA PRO A 69 -75.25 14.02 19.46
C PRO A 69 -74.72 12.79 20.22
N PRO A 70 -75.52 11.71 20.33
CA PRO A 70 -75.16 10.51 21.09
C PRO A 70 -73.78 9.92 20.76
N ASP A 71 -73.39 9.92 19.48
CA ASP A 71 -72.09 9.40 19.01
C ASP A 71 -70.89 10.13 19.61
N LEU A 72 -71.02 11.44 19.85
CA LEU A 72 -69.98 12.26 20.46
C LEU A 72 -70.07 12.22 21.98
N ALA A 73 -71.29 12.15 22.53
CA ALA A 73 -71.53 11.97 23.96
C ALA A 73 -70.98 10.62 24.49
N ARG A 74 -70.80 9.60 23.65
CA ARG A 74 -70.19 8.30 24.00
C ARG A 74 -68.65 8.30 24.05
N LEU A 75 -67.98 9.40 23.70
CA LEU A 75 -66.52 9.46 23.70
C LEU A 75 -65.93 9.62 25.11
N ASP A 76 -64.72 9.07 25.31
CA ASP A 76 -63.87 9.39 26.47
C ASP A 76 -63.69 10.92 26.60
N PRO A 77 -63.83 11.53 27.79
CA PRO A 77 -63.73 12.97 27.97
C PRO A 77 -62.45 13.61 27.43
N ARG A 78 -61.30 12.93 27.51
CA ARG A 78 -60.02 13.46 27.01
C ARG A 78 -59.90 13.37 25.49
N LEU A 79 -60.42 12.32 24.87
CA LEU A 79 -60.56 12.20 23.42
C LEU A 79 -61.60 13.20 22.88
N PHE A 80 -62.71 13.39 23.60
CA PHE A 80 -63.74 14.37 23.28
C PHE A 80 -63.17 15.79 23.20
N CYS A 81 -62.53 16.30 24.26
CA CYS A 81 -61.94 17.64 24.22
C CYS A 81 -60.87 17.78 23.12
N LYS A 82 -60.04 16.75 22.89
CA LYS A 82 -59.07 16.74 21.78
C LYS A 82 -59.72 16.87 20.40
N ALA A 83 -60.84 16.18 20.18
CA ALA A 83 -61.57 16.21 18.92
C ALA A 83 -62.31 17.54 18.73
N LEU A 84 -62.94 18.05 19.79
CA LEU A 84 -63.68 19.33 19.81
C LEU A 84 -62.77 20.52 19.50
N PHE A 85 -61.65 20.66 20.21
CA PHE A 85 -60.74 21.80 20.06
C PHE A 85 -60.12 21.84 18.65
N LYS A 86 -59.80 20.67 18.10
CA LYS A 86 -59.26 20.52 16.73
C LYS A 86 -60.32 20.83 15.65
N ALA A 87 -61.60 20.67 15.95
CA ALA A 87 -62.71 21.00 15.06
C ALA A 87 -63.13 22.48 15.15
N LEU A 88 -62.95 23.12 16.32
CA LEU A 88 -63.05 24.56 16.51
C LEU A 88 -61.93 25.32 15.79
N GLY A 89 -60.74 24.72 15.66
CA GLY A 89 -59.58 25.35 15.02
C GLY A 89 -58.76 26.24 15.96
N LEU A 90 -58.92 26.08 17.28
CA LEU A 90 -58.08 26.76 18.28
C LEU A 90 -56.60 26.41 18.06
N ASN A 91 -55.69 27.38 18.24
CA ASN A 91 -54.26 27.15 18.00
C ASN A 91 -53.64 26.36 19.17
N GLU A 92 -52.64 25.54 18.88
CA GLU A 92 -51.89 24.79 19.90
C GLU A 92 -51.01 25.70 20.81
N LYS A 93 -51.07 27.04 20.61
CA LYS A 93 -50.53 28.09 21.50
C LYS A 93 -51.56 28.60 22.53
N ASP A 94 -52.85 28.52 22.21
CA ASP A 94 -53.98 29.07 22.98
C ASP A 94 -54.37 28.17 24.18
N PHE A 95 -54.09 26.88 24.07
CA PHE A 95 -54.37 25.88 25.10
C PHE A 95 -53.29 24.79 25.14
N CYS A 96 -53.24 24.02 26.22
CA CYS A 96 -52.40 22.83 26.37
C CYS A 96 -53.15 21.67 27.04
N PHE A 97 -52.91 20.46 26.57
CA PHE A 97 -53.50 19.23 27.12
C PHE A 97 -52.57 18.56 28.14
N GLY A 98 -52.89 18.67 29.43
CA GLY A 98 -52.24 17.90 30.48
C GLY A 98 -52.71 16.43 30.52
N LEU A 99 -52.39 15.75 31.61
CA LEU A 99 -52.83 14.37 31.87
C LEU A 99 -54.34 14.30 32.15
N THR A 100 -54.83 15.15 33.07
CA THR A 100 -56.23 15.17 33.56
C THR A 100 -56.97 16.49 33.30
N LYS A 101 -56.25 17.56 32.91
CA LYS A 101 -56.80 18.91 32.74
C LYS A 101 -56.40 19.56 31.41
N VAL A 102 -57.25 20.45 30.92
CA VAL A 102 -56.95 21.43 29.87
C VAL A 102 -56.51 22.73 30.54
N PHE A 103 -55.49 23.35 29.97
CA PHE A 103 -54.92 24.62 30.39
C PHE A 103 -55.17 25.63 29.26
N PHE A 104 -55.70 26.83 29.55
CA PHE A 104 -55.99 27.85 28.55
C PHE A 104 -55.20 29.14 28.84
N ARG A 105 -54.84 29.87 27.79
CA ARG A 105 -54.37 31.26 27.87
C ARG A 105 -55.47 32.18 28.45
N PRO A 106 -55.11 33.39 28.94
CA PRO A 106 -56.08 34.42 29.29
C PRO A 106 -57.13 34.63 28.18
N GLY A 107 -58.40 34.84 28.54
CA GLY A 107 -59.53 35.02 27.60
C GLY A 107 -59.97 33.75 26.85
N LYS A 108 -59.04 32.87 26.44
CA LYS A 108 -59.32 31.74 25.53
C LYS A 108 -60.30 30.68 26.05
N PHE A 109 -60.51 30.58 27.36
CA PHE A 109 -61.60 29.75 27.90
C PHE A 109 -62.99 30.37 27.66
N ALA A 110 -63.12 31.70 27.79
CA ALA A 110 -64.40 32.39 27.60
C ALA A 110 -64.78 32.45 26.11
N GLU A 111 -63.81 32.69 25.22
CA GLU A 111 -63.97 32.59 23.76
C GLU A 111 -64.48 31.18 23.35
N PHE A 112 -63.86 30.13 23.91
CA PHE A 112 -64.29 28.75 23.71
C PHE A 112 -65.72 28.49 24.21
N ASP A 113 -66.05 28.92 25.43
CA ASP A 113 -67.37 28.72 26.03
C ASP A 113 -68.48 29.50 25.29
N GLN A 114 -68.18 30.71 24.82
CA GLN A 114 -69.08 31.51 23.99
C GLN A 114 -69.37 30.83 22.65
N ILE A 115 -68.36 30.25 21.98
CA ILE A 115 -68.58 29.49 20.73
C ILE A 115 -69.42 28.22 21.00
N MET A 116 -69.17 27.52 22.11
CA MET A 116 -69.95 26.33 22.51
C MET A 116 -71.40 26.65 22.87
N LYS A 117 -71.71 27.90 23.25
CA LYS A 117 -73.07 28.40 23.54
C LYS A 117 -73.70 29.18 22.37
N SER A 118 -73.02 29.26 21.22
CA SER A 118 -73.54 29.92 20.01
C SER A 118 -74.59 29.06 19.29
N ASP A 119 -75.19 29.61 18.23
CA ASP A 119 -76.39 29.08 17.57
C ASP A 119 -76.32 27.57 17.24
N PRO A 120 -77.44 26.83 17.33
CA PRO A 120 -77.49 25.39 17.02
C PRO A 120 -76.94 25.01 15.64
N GLN A 121 -76.96 25.92 14.67
CA GLN A 121 -76.36 25.72 13.35
C GLN A 121 -74.82 25.64 13.39
N ASN A 122 -74.16 26.51 14.16
CA ASN A 122 -72.71 26.51 14.34
C ASN A 122 -72.25 25.24 15.04
N LEU A 123 -73.00 24.83 16.07
CA LEU A 123 -72.82 23.58 16.80
C LEU A 123 -72.97 22.35 15.88
N ALA A 124 -73.97 22.32 15.00
CA ALA A 124 -74.14 21.24 14.02
C ALA A 124 -73.00 21.17 12.98
N LEU A 125 -72.44 22.32 12.57
CA LEU A 125 -71.24 22.37 11.72
C LEU A 125 -69.99 21.88 12.47
N LEU A 126 -69.84 22.23 13.75
CA LEU A 126 -68.76 21.77 14.61
C LEU A 126 -68.80 20.24 14.78
N VAL A 127 -69.97 19.66 15.07
CA VAL A 127 -70.22 18.21 15.13
C VAL A 127 -69.71 17.50 13.87
N LYS A 128 -70.06 18.00 12.67
CA LYS A 128 -69.63 17.41 11.39
C LYS A 128 -68.11 17.45 11.23
N LYS A 129 -67.44 18.55 11.63
CA LYS A 129 -65.97 18.65 11.67
C LYS A 129 -65.35 17.62 12.64
N VAL A 130 -65.91 17.46 13.84
CA VAL A 130 -65.46 16.48 14.85
C VAL A 130 -65.57 15.05 14.30
N GLN A 131 -66.72 14.67 13.74
CA GLN A 131 -66.94 13.34 13.15
C GLN A 131 -65.95 13.04 12.00
N LYS A 132 -65.75 13.99 11.07
CA LYS A 132 -64.78 13.87 9.97
C LYS A 132 -63.35 13.68 10.50
N TRP A 133 -62.95 14.43 11.53
CA TRP A 133 -61.63 14.26 12.15
C TRP A 133 -61.47 12.89 12.84
N LEU A 134 -62.49 12.43 13.58
CA LEU A 134 -62.47 11.12 14.24
C LEU A 134 -62.33 9.97 13.25
N LEU A 135 -63.05 10.02 12.12
CA LEU A 135 -62.94 9.03 11.05
C LEU A 135 -61.51 8.97 10.47
N ILE A 136 -60.95 10.13 10.09
CA ILE A 136 -59.58 10.22 9.55
C ILE A 136 -58.54 9.76 10.59
N SER A 137 -58.74 10.10 11.86
CA SER A 137 -57.86 9.70 12.97
C SER A 137 -57.86 8.18 13.21
N ARG A 138 -59.06 7.56 13.23
CA ARG A 138 -59.23 6.10 13.34
C ARG A 138 -58.63 5.37 12.12
N TRP A 139 -58.85 5.89 10.91
CA TRP A 139 -58.29 5.32 9.68
C TRP A 139 -56.76 5.36 9.68
N LYS A 140 -56.16 6.52 9.99
CA LYS A 140 -54.70 6.65 10.14
C LYS A 140 -54.14 5.70 11.21
N LYS A 141 -54.78 5.59 12.38
CA LYS A 141 -54.36 4.63 13.43
C LYS A 141 -54.36 3.18 12.93
N THR A 142 -55.36 2.81 12.13
CA THR A 142 -55.46 1.47 11.53
C THR A 142 -54.32 1.20 10.54
N ILE A 143 -54.05 2.14 9.63
CA ILE A 143 -52.92 2.05 8.68
C ILE A 143 -51.59 1.90 9.43
N TRP A 144 -51.32 2.72 10.44
CA TRP A 144 -50.08 2.64 11.24
C TRP A 144 -49.95 1.32 12.01
N CYS A 145 -51.07 0.74 12.46
CA CYS A 145 -51.08 -0.60 13.07
C CYS A 145 -50.67 -1.67 12.05
N THR A 146 -51.35 -1.73 10.90
CA THR A 146 -51.06 -2.69 9.82
C THR A 146 -49.62 -2.59 9.32
N LEU A 147 -49.12 -1.37 9.09
CA LEU A 147 -47.72 -1.14 8.71
C LEU A 147 -46.72 -1.60 9.78
N SER A 148 -47.05 -1.45 11.08
CA SER A 148 -46.22 -1.93 12.19
C SER A 148 -46.15 -3.46 12.21
N VAL A 149 -47.28 -4.15 12.00
CA VAL A 149 -47.34 -5.62 11.92
C VAL A 149 -46.56 -6.15 10.72
N ILE A 150 -46.69 -5.53 9.53
CA ILE A 150 -45.93 -5.90 8.34
C ILE A 150 -44.42 -5.71 8.56
N LYS A 151 -44.00 -4.56 9.14
CA LYS A 151 -42.60 -4.32 9.49
C LYS A 151 -42.07 -5.34 10.50
N LEU A 152 -42.86 -5.74 11.48
CA LEU A 152 -42.49 -6.78 12.46
C LEU A 152 -42.32 -8.16 11.80
N LYS A 153 -43.27 -8.60 10.97
CA LYS A 153 -43.17 -9.84 10.17
C LYS A 153 -41.88 -9.87 9.36
N ASN A 154 -41.58 -8.79 8.62
CA ASN A 154 -40.40 -8.71 7.78
C ASN A 154 -39.10 -8.68 8.61
N LYS A 155 -39.10 -8.03 9.78
CA LYS A 155 -37.97 -8.02 10.73
C LYS A 155 -37.70 -9.41 11.33
N ILE A 156 -38.73 -10.22 11.57
CA ILE A 156 -38.59 -11.61 12.02
C ILE A 156 -37.97 -12.48 10.92
N LEU A 157 -38.47 -12.39 9.68
CA LEU A 157 -37.92 -13.12 8.53
C LEU A 157 -36.45 -12.75 8.26
N TYR A 158 -36.12 -11.45 8.29
CA TYR A 158 -34.75 -10.97 8.18
C TYR A 158 -33.84 -11.53 9.30
N ARG A 159 -34.29 -11.51 10.56
CA ARG A 159 -33.54 -12.08 11.69
C ARG A 159 -33.31 -13.59 11.53
N ARG A 160 -34.33 -14.34 11.09
CA ARG A 160 -34.22 -15.79 10.81
C ARG A 160 -33.15 -16.08 9.74
N ASN A 161 -33.14 -15.31 8.64
CA ASN A 161 -32.19 -15.52 7.56
C ASN A 161 -30.74 -15.22 8.01
N ASN A 162 -30.53 -14.16 8.81
CA ASN A 162 -29.21 -13.87 9.40
C ASN A 162 -28.75 -14.95 10.40
N LEU A 163 -29.67 -15.49 11.22
CA LEU A 163 -29.37 -16.60 12.13
C LEU A 163 -28.87 -17.84 11.37
N ILE A 164 -29.46 -18.16 10.21
CA ILE A 164 -29.01 -19.27 9.35
C ILE A 164 -27.58 -19.02 8.84
N VAL A 165 -27.24 -17.77 8.44
CA VAL A 165 -25.87 -17.41 8.02
C VAL A 165 -24.86 -17.58 9.17
N ILE A 166 -25.21 -17.11 10.38
CA ILE A 166 -24.37 -17.27 11.57
C ILE A 166 -24.16 -18.76 11.90
N GLN A 167 -25.25 -19.55 11.93
CA GLN A 167 -25.19 -20.99 12.20
C GLN A 167 -24.37 -21.75 11.14
N LYS A 168 -24.54 -21.44 9.85
CA LYS A 168 -23.73 -21.98 8.75
C LYS A 168 -22.25 -21.69 8.95
N ASN A 169 -21.89 -20.43 9.21
CA ASN A 169 -20.51 -20.00 9.32
C ASN A 169 -19.84 -20.56 10.59
N PHE A 170 -20.57 -20.66 11.71
CA PHE A 170 -20.07 -21.28 12.93
C PHE A 170 -19.85 -22.81 12.76
N ARG A 171 -20.81 -23.52 12.17
CA ARG A 171 -20.67 -24.95 11.80
C ARG A 171 -19.48 -25.18 10.86
N MET A 172 -19.30 -24.31 9.86
CA MET A 172 -18.14 -24.35 8.96
C MET A 172 -16.82 -24.11 9.72
N CYS A 173 -16.80 -23.17 10.67
CA CYS A 173 -15.62 -22.88 11.48
C CYS A 173 -15.22 -24.08 12.36
N LEU A 174 -16.19 -24.72 13.03
CA LEU A 174 -15.96 -25.93 13.81
C LEU A 174 -15.45 -27.10 12.94
N ALA A 175 -16.08 -27.34 11.79
CA ALA A 175 -15.65 -28.36 10.84
C ALA A 175 -14.23 -28.10 10.30
N LYS A 176 -13.93 -26.84 9.92
CA LYS A 176 -12.58 -26.43 9.55
C LYS A 176 -11.59 -26.62 10.70
N ARG A 177 -11.95 -26.30 11.95
CA ARG A 177 -11.05 -26.50 13.11
C ARG A 177 -10.75 -27.99 13.35
N LYS A 178 -11.71 -28.90 13.20
CA LYS A 178 -11.46 -30.35 13.31
C LYS A 178 -10.61 -30.88 12.15
N TYR A 179 -10.98 -30.59 10.90
CA TYR A 179 -10.42 -31.30 9.73
C TYR A 179 -9.26 -30.58 9.01
N ARG A 180 -9.03 -29.28 9.24
CA ARG A 180 -7.94 -28.53 8.56
C ARG A 180 -6.53 -29.04 8.93
N PRO A 181 -6.18 -29.40 10.18
CA PRO A 181 -4.85 -29.94 10.48
C PRO A 181 -4.58 -31.23 9.70
N ARG A 182 -5.56 -32.15 9.70
CA ARG A 182 -5.57 -33.43 8.99
C ARG A 182 -5.40 -33.24 7.47
N TYR A 183 -6.13 -32.30 6.88
CA TYR A 183 -5.99 -31.92 5.48
C TYR A 183 -4.60 -31.35 5.15
N LEU A 184 -4.08 -30.42 5.97
CA LEU A 184 -2.75 -29.83 5.77
C LEU A 184 -1.63 -30.86 5.93
N TYR A 185 -1.76 -31.82 6.85
CA TYR A 185 -0.83 -32.94 6.98
C TYR A 185 -0.80 -33.80 5.71
N ILE A 186 -1.95 -34.20 5.18
CA ILE A 186 -2.05 -34.96 3.92
C ILE A 186 -1.48 -34.17 2.74
N MET A 187 -1.72 -32.84 2.66
CA MET A 187 -1.08 -31.99 1.63
C MET A 187 0.44 -31.97 1.75
N LYS A 188 0.98 -31.86 2.98
CA LYS A 188 2.43 -31.86 3.22
C LYS A 188 3.06 -33.20 2.82
N LEU A 189 2.45 -34.33 3.19
CA LEU A 189 2.94 -35.65 2.78
C LEU A 189 2.92 -35.82 1.25
N LYS A 190 1.86 -35.37 0.56
CA LYS A 190 1.83 -35.38 -0.92
C LYS A 190 3.00 -34.62 -1.54
N LYS A 191 3.35 -33.44 -1.02
CA LYS A 191 4.51 -32.67 -1.50
C LYS A 191 5.87 -33.35 -1.24
N LEU A 192 5.94 -34.25 -0.24
CA LEU A 192 7.13 -35.08 0.00
C LEU A 192 7.17 -36.29 -0.95
N CYS A 193 6.02 -36.88 -1.29
CA CYS A 193 5.93 -37.84 -2.42
C CYS A 193 6.40 -37.21 -3.74
N GLU A 194 5.91 -36.01 -4.07
CA GLU A 194 6.33 -35.25 -5.28
C GLU A 194 7.87 -35.01 -5.32
N LYS A 195 8.51 -34.79 -4.17
CA LYS A 195 9.99 -34.74 -4.07
C LYS A 195 10.65 -36.12 -4.31
N LEU A 196 10.10 -37.19 -3.76
CA LEU A 196 10.62 -38.55 -3.90
C LEU A 196 10.50 -39.06 -5.35
N ASP A 197 9.44 -38.69 -6.07
CA ASP A 197 9.29 -38.99 -7.50
C ASP A 197 10.41 -38.30 -8.31
N ALA A 198 10.75 -37.05 -8.00
CA ALA A 198 11.90 -36.35 -8.59
C ALA A 198 13.26 -36.98 -8.20
N MET A 199 13.43 -37.44 -6.95
CA MET A 199 14.60 -38.23 -6.55
C MET A 199 14.71 -39.54 -7.34
N SER A 200 13.60 -40.22 -7.60
CA SER A 200 13.57 -41.44 -8.40
C SER A 200 13.97 -41.19 -9.86
N GLN A 201 13.66 -40.00 -10.41
CA GLN A 201 14.17 -39.59 -11.73
C GLN A 201 15.68 -39.38 -11.71
N ILE A 202 16.24 -38.73 -10.68
CA ILE A 202 17.70 -38.57 -10.52
C ILE A 202 18.39 -39.93 -10.37
N VAL A 203 17.87 -40.83 -9.54
CA VAL A 203 18.40 -42.20 -9.39
C VAL A 203 18.31 -43.01 -10.69
N SER A 204 17.32 -42.74 -11.55
CA SER A 204 17.23 -43.41 -12.85
C SER A 204 18.42 -43.11 -13.78
N GLN A 205 19.16 -42.02 -13.54
CA GLN A 205 20.35 -41.58 -14.29
C GLN A 205 21.69 -42.10 -13.70
N LEU A 206 21.67 -42.76 -12.54
CA LEU A 206 22.87 -43.35 -11.93
C LEU A 206 23.28 -44.64 -12.66
N ASN A 207 24.58 -44.80 -12.91
CA ASN A 207 25.13 -45.97 -13.61
C ASN A 207 25.59 -47.08 -12.63
N LYS A 208 25.96 -46.71 -11.40
CA LYS A 208 26.38 -47.61 -10.32
C LYS A 208 25.38 -47.50 -9.15
N GLU A 209 25.07 -48.60 -8.46
CA GLU A 209 24.10 -48.69 -7.33
C GLU A 209 22.64 -48.23 -7.56
N LYS A 210 22.19 -48.15 -8.82
CA LYS A 210 20.83 -47.72 -9.20
C LYS A 210 19.71 -48.54 -8.52
N GLU A 211 19.80 -49.86 -8.51
CA GLU A 211 18.75 -50.74 -7.98
C GLU A 211 18.54 -50.57 -6.47
N LYS A 212 19.62 -50.61 -5.66
CA LYS A 212 19.56 -50.39 -4.21
C LYS A 212 18.91 -49.04 -3.89
N SER A 213 19.41 -47.99 -4.53
CA SER A 213 18.97 -46.61 -4.29
C SER A 213 17.53 -46.37 -4.76
N SER A 214 17.07 -47.10 -5.80
CA SER A 214 15.67 -47.06 -6.25
C SER A 214 14.74 -47.83 -5.31
N ALA A 215 15.15 -49.01 -4.83
CA ALA A 215 14.40 -49.79 -3.84
C ALA A 215 14.23 -49.04 -2.51
N GLU A 216 15.25 -48.32 -2.05
CA GLU A 216 15.20 -47.43 -0.88
C GLU A 216 14.13 -46.34 -1.05
N ILE A 217 14.11 -45.64 -2.19
CA ILE A 217 13.09 -44.62 -2.50
C ILE A 217 11.69 -45.24 -2.58
N GLN A 218 11.51 -46.36 -3.27
CA GLN A 218 10.21 -47.02 -3.41
C GLN A 218 9.66 -47.49 -2.06
N ALA A 219 10.48 -48.14 -1.23
CA ALA A 219 10.08 -48.56 0.11
C ALA A 219 9.73 -47.38 1.02
N PHE A 220 10.39 -46.24 0.86
CA PHE A 220 10.03 -45.01 1.58
C PHE A 220 8.74 -44.38 1.03
N HIS A 221 8.53 -44.40 -0.28
CA HIS A 221 7.31 -43.90 -0.91
C HIS A 221 6.07 -44.69 -0.47
N GLU A 222 6.15 -46.03 -0.38
CA GLU A 222 5.04 -46.84 0.16
C GLU A 222 4.77 -46.57 1.64
N LYS A 223 5.80 -46.38 2.49
CA LYS A 223 5.62 -45.92 3.88
C LYS A 223 4.85 -44.60 3.96
N MET A 224 5.13 -43.67 3.04
CA MET A 224 4.42 -42.39 2.95
C MET A 224 2.98 -42.54 2.45
N LYS A 225 2.72 -43.39 1.45
CA LYS A 225 1.36 -43.72 1.00
C LYS A 225 0.52 -44.35 2.12
N HIS A 226 1.11 -45.28 2.88
CA HIS A 226 0.47 -45.88 4.05
C HIS A 226 0.16 -44.83 5.12
N ALA A 227 1.08 -43.90 5.43
CA ALA A 227 0.81 -42.80 6.35
C ALA A 227 -0.32 -41.87 5.86
N ILE A 228 -0.44 -41.62 4.56
CA ILE A 228 -1.57 -40.89 3.96
C ILE A 228 -2.89 -41.67 4.11
N GLN A 229 -2.89 -43.00 3.97
CA GLN A 229 -4.07 -43.83 4.19
C GLN A 229 -4.48 -43.89 5.67
N GLN A 230 -3.53 -44.10 6.57
CA GLN A 230 -3.74 -44.04 8.02
C GLN A 230 -4.32 -42.67 8.45
N ALA A 231 -3.80 -41.57 7.87
CA ALA A 231 -4.34 -40.23 8.06
C ALA A 231 -5.75 -40.03 7.46
N LYS A 232 -6.23 -40.88 6.56
CA LYS A 232 -7.63 -40.88 6.06
C LYS A 232 -8.60 -41.69 6.92
N VAL A 233 -8.11 -42.64 7.74
CA VAL A 233 -8.95 -43.45 8.64
C VAL A 233 -8.91 -42.88 10.06
N THR A 234 -7.79 -43.03 10.77
CA THR A 234 -7.62 -42.57 12.18
C THR A 234 -7.64 -41.06 12.38
N ASP A 235 -8.32 -40.60 13.44
CA ASP A 235 -8.21 -39.21 13.95
C ASP A 235 -6.92 -39.08 14.78
N LEU A 236 -5.82 -38.71 14.11
CA LEU A 236 -4.52 -38.41 14.75
C LEU A 236 -4.55 -37.07 15.51
N THR A 237 -3.75 -36.95 16.56
CA THR A 237 -3.54 -35.68 17.27
C THR A 237 -2.64 -34.74 16.45
N ILE A 238 -2.82 -33.42 16.57
CA ILE A 238 -2.01 -32.43 15.83
C ILE A 238 -0.50 -32.63 16.09
N GLN A 239 -0.10 -32.80 17.35
CA GLN A 239 1.29 -33.08 17.73
C GLN A 239 1.85 -34.36 17.09
N GLN A 240 1.01 -35.40 16.94
CA GLN A 240 1.42 -36.65 16.27
C GLN A 240 1.59 -36.44 14.76
N MET A 241 0.70 -35.69 14.10
CA MET A 241 0.87 -35.31 12.70
C MET A 241 2.13 -34.47 12.48
N GLU A 242 2.42 -33.52 13.37
CA GLU A 242 3.59 -32.64 13.26
C GLU A 242 4.90 -33.38 13.53
N LYS A 243 4.95 -34.26 14.54
CA LYS A 243 6.10 -35.15 14.77
C LYS A 243 6.32 -36.07 13.56
N ASN A 244 5.30 -36.83 13.16
CA ASN A 244 5.43 -37.76 12.03
C ASN A 244 5.85 -37.04 10.75
N HIS A 245 5.35 -35.82 10.51
CA HIS A 245 5.81 -35.00 9.38
C HIS A 245 7.28 -34.61 9.50
N LEU A 246 7.74 -34.16 10.67
CA LEU A 246 9.14 -33.79 10.90
C LEU A 246 10.08 -35.00 10.69
N ASP A 247 9.68 -36.18 11.17
CA ASP A 247 10.45 -37.41 11.03
C ASP A 247 10.49 -37.88 9.56
N PHE A 248 9.40 -37.73 8.78
CA PHE A 248 9.42 -37.93 7.33
C PHE A 248 10.31 -36.90 6.60
N VAL A 249 10.28 -35.61 6.98
CA VAL A 249 11.14 -34.58 6.37
C VAL A 249 12.61 -34.92 6.58
N LYS A 250 13.03 -35.22 7.82
CA LYS A 250 14.43 -35.59 8.12
C LYS A 250 14.91 -36.75 7.26
N ALA A 251 14.13 -37.83 7.16
CA ALA A 251 14.52 -38.99 6.38
C ALA A 251 14.55 -38.71 4.86
N VAL A 252 13.70 -37.82 4.33
CA VAL A 252 13.80 -37.36 2.93
C VAL A 252 15.05 -36.51 2.71
N ASP A 253 15.39 -35.61 3.64
CA ASP A 253 16.56 -34.74 3.52
C ASP A 253 17.88 -35.50 3.76
N GLU A 254 17.90 -36.52 4.64
CA GLU A 254 19.01 -37.48 4.78
C GLU A 254 19.21 -38.32 3.50
N LEU A 255 18.11 -38.80 2.90
CA LEU A 255 18.15 -39.52 1.63
C LEU A 255 18.62 -38.61 0.49
N LEU A 256 18.21 -37.33 0.46
CA LEU A 256 18.75 -36.32 -0.47
C LEU A 256 20.27 -36.16 -0.31
N LEU A 257 20.76 -35.98 0.93
CA LEU A 257 22.19 -35.81 1.21
C LEU A 257 23.00 -37.05 0.81
N ASN A 258 22.46 -38.25 1.03
CA ASN A 258 23.11 -39.49 0.64
C ASN A 258 23.12 -39.67 -0.89
N LEU A 259 22.03 -39.33 -1.59
CA LEU A 259 22.00 -39.31 -3.05
C LEU A 259 22.97 -38.28 -3.63
N GLN A 260 23.04 -37.07 -3.07
CA GLN A 260 23.99 -36.04 -3.50
C GLN A 260 25.45 -36.53 -3.35
N LYS A 261 25.79 -37.18 -2.24
CA LYS A 261 27.10 -37.82 -2.05
C LYS A 261 27.36 -38.91 -3.10
N LYS A 262 26.39 -39.79 -3.40
CA LYS A 262 26.54 -40.82 -4.44
C LYS A 262 26.72 -40.23 -5.84
N VAL A 263 25.95 -39.20 -6.20
CA VAL A 263 26.08 -38.47 -7.48
C VAL A 263 27.48 -37.84 -7.60
N GLU A 264 27.95 -37.16 -6.55
CA GLU A 264 29.26 -36.51 -6.56
C GLU A 264 30.41 -37.52 -6.59
N GLN A 265 30.28 -38.65 -5.87
CA GLN A 265 31.21 -39.77 -5.96
C GLN A 265 31.23 -40.39 -7.38
N GLN A 266 30.07 -40.49 -8.07
CA GLN A 266 30.04 -40.96 -9.46
C GLN A 266 30.75 -39.97 -10.39
N LYS A 267 30.51 -38.65 -10.26
CA LYS A 267 31.25 -37.64 -11.05
C LYS A 267 32.76 -37.72 -10.82
N ILE A 268 33.20 -37.75 -9.56
CA ILE A 268 34.62 -37.82 -9.21
C ILE A 268 35.25 -39.12 -9.75
N ALA A 269 34.51 -40.23 -9.78
CA ALA A 269 34.96 -41.47 -10.41
C ALA A 269 35.05 -41.34 -11.94
N GLU A 270 34.03 -40.78 -12.60
CA GLU A 270 34.04 -40.56 -14.06
C GLU A 270 35.11 -39.54 -14.49
N GLU A 271 35.37 -38.50 -13.71
CA GLU A 271 36.45 -37.54 -13.95
C GLU A 271 37.82 -38.18 -13.75
N ARG A 272 38.01 -39.04 -12.74
CA ARG A 272 39.23 -39.84 -12.59
C ARG A 272 39.42 -40.82 -13.76
N GLU A 273 38.37 -41.53 -14.18
CA GLU A 273 38.42 -42.42 -15.35
C GLU A 273 38.73 -41.63 -16.65
N ARG A 274 38.27 -40.38 -16.79
CA ARG A 274 38.65 -39.49 -17.91
C ARG A 274 40.09 -39.00 -17.82
N VAL A 275 40.54 -38.55 -16.64
CA VAL A 275 41.93 -38.09 -16.43
C VAL A 275 42.94 -39.21 -16.67
N ILE A 276 42.64 -40.44 -16.22
CA ILE A 276 43.46 -41.62 -16.51
C ILE A 276 43.55 -41.86 -18.03
N LYS A 277 42.43 -41.84 -18.76
CA LYS A 277 42.43 -42.00 -20.23
C LYS A 277 43.22 -40.90 -20.94
N ILE A 278 43.08 -39.65 -20.51
CA ILE A 278 43.84 -38.51 -21.05
C ILE A 278 45.34 -38.68 -20.77
N GLN A 279 45.71 -39.15 -19.58
CA GLN A 279 47.11 -39.44 -19.23
C GLN A 279 47.68 -40.58 -20.09
N GLU A 280 46.94 -41.67 -20.26
CA GLU A 280 47.30 -42.79 -21.16
C GLU A 280 47.41 -42.36 -22.62
N GLU A 281 46.63 -41.38 -23.08
CA GLU A 281 46.73 -40.79 -24.42
C GLU A 281 47.95 -39.87 -24.54
N MET A 282 48.22 -39.02 -23.55
CA MET A 282 49.42 -38.18 -23.51
C MET A 282 50.72 -39.00 -23.47
N GLU A 283 50.75 -40.13 -22.75
CA GLU A 283 51.93 -41.00 -22.71
C GLU A 283 52.13 -41.76 -24.03
N ARG A 284 51.05 -42.20 -24.69
CA ARG A 284 51.11 -42.74 -26.07
C ARG A 284 51.55 -41.68 -27.10
N GLU A 285 51.17 -40.42 -26.92
CA GLU A 285 51.65 -39.28 -27.70
C GLU A 285 53.14 -39.02 -27.48
N ARG A 286 53.61 -39.05 -26.22
CA ARG A 286 55.02 -38.87 -25.87
C ARG A 286 55.91 -39.95 -26.46
N LEU A 287 55.55 -41.22 -26.29
CA LEU A 287 56.31 -42.36 -26.83
C LEU A 287 56.50 -42.24 -28.35
N LYS A 288 55.44 -41.92 -29.10
CA LYS A 288 55.54 -41.66 -30.55
C LYS A 288 56.50 -40.52 -30.89
N LYS A 289 56.47 -39.43 -30.12
CA LYS A 289 57.37 -38.28 -30.30
C LYS A 289 58.82 -38.57 -29.87
N GLU A 290 59.04 -39.54 -28.98
CA GLU A 290 60.36 -40.07 -28.63
C GLU A 290 60.92 -40.96 -29.77
N GLU A 291 60.11 -41.89 -30.31
CA GLU A 291 60.45 -42.74 -31.46
C GLU A 291 60.75 -41.93 -32.74
N GLU A 292 59.94 -40.91 -33.02
CA GLU A 292 60.14 -40.03 -34.19
C GLU A 292 61.42 -39.19 -34.07
N LYS A 293 61.84 -38.85 -32.84
CA LYS A 293 63.13 -38.17 -32.59
C LYS A 293 64.31 -39.10 -32.78
N GLN A 294 64.25 -40.35 -32.30
CA GLN A 294 65.35 -41.30 -32.49
C GLN A 294 65.62 -41.57 -33.97
N LYS A 295 64.59 -41.81 -34.78
CA LYS A 295 64.75 -42.04 -36.23
C LYS A 295 65.39 -40.85 -36.96
N LYS A 296 65.05 -39.61 -36.57
CA LYS A 296 65.69 -38.40 -37.14
C LYS A 296 67.17 -38.29 -36.75
N LEU A 297 67.53 -38.72 -35.53
CA LEU A 297 68.93 -38.76 -35.09
C LEU A 297 69.74 -39.82 -35.88
N GLU A 298 69.17 -41.02 -36.09
CA GLU A 298 69.76 -42.08 -36.91
C GLU A 298 69.97 -41.64 -38.37
N GLU A 299 68.99 -40.93 -38.97
CA GLU A 299 69.13 -40.35 -40.31
C GLU A 299 70.20 -39.26 -40.41
N GLU A 300 70.41 -38.45 -39.36
CA GLU A 300 71.49 -37.45 -39.33
C GLU A 300 72.88 -38.09 -39.17
N GLU A 301 73.03 -39.11 -38.31
CA GLU A 301 74.30 -39.83 -38.20
C GLU A 301 74.68 -40.54 -39.51
N MET A 302 73.71 -41.18 -40.18
CA MET A 302 73.92 -41.82 -41.48
C MET A 302 74.31 -40.80 -42.58
N LYS A 303 73.81 -39.56 -42.52
CA LYS A 303 74.23 -38.48 -43.42
C LYS A 303 75.66 -37.99 -43.13
N LYS A 304 76.03 -37.83 -41.85
CA LYS A 304 77.39 -37.39 -41.45
C LYS A 304 78.47 -38.39 -41.88
N ARG A 305 78.31 -39.67 -41.53
CA ARG A 305 79.28 -40.74 -41.89
C ARG A 305 79.49 -40.89 -43.40
N LYS A 306 78.49 -40.53 -44.22
CA LYS A 306 78.61 -40.55 -45.68
C LYS A 306 79.43 -39.36 -46.22
N MET A 307 79.32 -38.19 -45.59
CA MET A 307 80.06 -36.97 -45.99
C MET A 307 81.56 -37.04 -45.63
N GLU A 308 81.89 -37.63 -44.47
CA GLU A 308 83.28 -37.81 -44.03
C GLU A 308 84.08 -38.69 -44.99
N LEU A 309 83.45 -39.75 -45.55
CA LEU A 309 84.08 -40.68 -46.49
C LEU A 309 84.38 -40.07 -47.86
N GLU A 310 83.61 -39.06 -48.30
CA GLU A 310 83.86 -38.33 -49.55
C GLU A 310 84.95 -37.27 -49.41
N LEU A 311 85.13 -36.69 -48.21
CA LEU A 311 86.13 -35.65 -47.96
C LEU A 311 87.55 -36.21 -47.94
N GLN A 312 87.76 -37.39 -47.34
CA GLN A 312 89.09 -38.03 -47.29
C GLN A 312 89.67 -38.31 -48.68
N ARG A 313 88.85 -38.78 -49.63
CA ARG A 313 89.32 -39.11 -51.00
C ARG A 313 89.79 -37.89 -51.80
N LYS A 314 89.22 -36.70 -51.58
CA LYS A 314 89.60 -35.48 -52.30
C LYS A 314 90.91 -34.88 -51.80
N MET A 315 91.19 -34.98 -50.51
CA MET A 315 92.44 -34.48 -49.91
C MET A 315 93.69 -35.22 -50.45
N GLU A 316 93.54 -36.51 -50.77
CA GLU A 316 94.61 -37.36 -51.28
C GLU A 316 94.94 -37.06 -52.77
N GLU A 317 93.94 -36.73 -53.59
CA GLU A 317 94.13 -36.29 -54.98
C GLU A 317 94.71 -34.87 -55.10
N GLU A 318 94.23 -33.91 -54.29
CA GLU A 318 94.70 -32.53 -54.36
C GLU A 318 96.17 -32.34 -53.97
N CYS A 319 96.71 -33.20 -53.10
CA CYS A 319 98.09 -33.06 -52.65
C CYS A 319 99.09 -33.29 -53.81
N ARG A 320 98.80 -34.27 -54.67
CA ARG A 320 99.69 -34.67 -55.77
C ARG A 320 99.75 -33.65 -56.93
N ILE A 321 98.76 -32.75 -57.02
CA ILE A 321 98.64 -31.74 -58.09
C ILE A 321 99.30 -30.40 -57.70
N LYS A 322 99.64 -30.21 -56.41
CA LYS A 322 100.26 -28.96 -55.92
C LYS A 322 101.76 -28.89 -56.23
N GLU A 323 102.47 -30.01 -56.14
CA GLU A 323 103.94 -30.08 -56.38
C GLU A 323 104.33 -29.80 -57.84
N GLU A 324 103.60 -30.36 -58.82
CA GLU A 324 103.87 -30.12 -60.25
C GLU A 324 103.67 -28.64 -60.65
N LYS A 325 102.72 -27.94 -60.00
CA LYS A 325 102.41 -26.53 -60.29
C LYS A 325 103.43 -25.54 -59.72
N GLU A 326 104.21 -25.93 -58.71
CA GLU A 326 105.19 -25.03 -58.10
C GLU A 326 106.47 -24.90 -58.96
N ASN A 327 106.89 -25.99 -59.61
CA ASN A 327 108.05 -25.98 -60.50
C ASN A 327 107.76 -25.34 -61.87
N ALA A 328 106.51 -25.34 -62.34
CA ALA A 328 106.12 -24.64 -63.57
C ALA A 328 106.27 -23.10 -63.43
N LYS A 329 105.82 -22.54 -62.30
CA LYS A 329 105.79 -21.07 -62.09
C LYS A 329 107.16 -20.40 -62.13
N ARG A 330 108.19 -21.05 -61.57
CA ARG A 330 109.57 -20.52 -61.54
C ARG A 330 110.17 -20.28 -62.93
N MET A 331 109.70 -21.01 -63.95
CA MET A 331 110.09 -20.79 -65.35
C MET A 331 109.30 -19.66 -66.03
N GLU A 332 108.05 -19.43 -65.60
CA GLU A 332 107.16 -18.41 -66.17
C GLU A 332 107.51 -17.00 -65.67
N GLU A 333 107.94 -16.87 -64.40
CA GLU A 333 108.42 -15.62 -63.80
C GLU A 333 109.61 -15.01 -64.56
N TYR A 334 110.54 -15.85 -65.04
CA TYR A 334 111.68 -15.40 -65.87
C TYR A 334 111.23 -14.87 -67.25
N GLN A 335 110.15 -15.41 -67.81
CA GLN A 335 109.55 -14.93 -69.07
C GLN A 335 108.54 -13.78 -68.89
N ALA A 336 108.21 -13.41 -67.65
CA ALA A 336 107.42 -12.22 -67.34
C ALA A 336 108.29 -10.95 -67.31
N GLN A 337 109.54 -11.04 -66.84
CA GLN A 337 110.44 -9.89 -66.69
C GLN A 337 110.80 -9.20 -68.01
N LEU A 338 110.93 -9.94 -69.13
CA LEU A 338 111.14 -9.33 -70.45
C LEU A 338 109.90 -8.56 -70.93
N ARG A 339 108.70 -9.14 -70.77
CA ARG A 339 107.44 -8.53 -71.24
C ARG A 339 107.06 -7.25 -70.48
N LEU A 340 107.52 -7.10 -69.24
CA LEU A 340 107.31 -5.86 -68.47
C LEU A 340 107.95 -4.64 -69.14
N GLN A 341 109.08 -4.80 -69.84
CA GLN A 341 109.80 -3.69 -70.48
C GLN A 341 109.07 -3.15 -71.72
N GLU A 342 108.25 -3.96 -72.39
CA GLU A 342 107.49 -3.56 -73.58
C GLU A 342 106.13 -2.93 -73.24
N GLU A 343 105.54 -3.25 -72.08
CA GLU A 343 104.23 -2.71 -71.67
C GLU A 343 104.28 -1.32 -71.01
N GLU A 344 105.42 -0.88 -70.45
CA GLU A 344 105.52 0.43 -69.77
C GLU A 344 105.49 1.64 -70.72
N GLU A 345 105.96 1.48 -71.97
CA GLU A 345 105.89 2.57 -72.95
C GLU A 345 104.47 2.75 -73.50
N LEU A 346 103.72 1.65 -73.72
CA LEU A 346 102.38 1.71 -74.31
C LEU A 346 101.33 2.31 -73.36
N LYS A 347 101.38 1.95 -72.06
CA LYS A 347 100.36 2.35 -71.07
C LYS A 347 100.33 3.86 -70.83
N ARG A 348 101.45 4.56 -71.05
CA ARG A 348 101.55 6.02 -70.90
C ARG A 348 100.75 6.81 -71.95
N HIS A 349 100.26 6.17 -73.02
CA HIS A 349 99.58 6.83 -74.13
C HIS A 349 98.04 6.81 -74.05
N GLN A 350 97.44 5.83 -73.36
CA GLN A 350 95.97 5.64 -73.35
C GLN A 350 95.25 6.20 -72.12
N GLN A 351 95.99 6.53 -71.05
CA GLN A 351 95.42 6.98 -69.77
C GLN A 351 94.71 8.36 -69.82
N LEU A 352 94.82 9.08 -70.95
CA LEU A 352 94.30 10.44 -71.15
C LEU A 352 92.89 10.54 -71.76
N GLN A 353 92.20 9.43 -72.04
CA GLN A 353 90.94 9.46 -72.81
C GLN A 353 89.72 8.78 -72.17
N GLN A 354 89.83 8.21 -70.96
CA GLN A 354 88.75 7.36 -70.39
C GLN A 354 88.33 7.69 -68.94
N GLU A 355 88.68 8.86 -68.41
CA GLU A 355 88.27 9.31 -67.06
C GLU A 355 86.89 10.01 -66.99
N HIS A 356 86.12 10.06 -68.08
CA HIS A 356 84.96 10.97 -68.18
C HIS A 356 83.56 10.36 -67.94
N SER A 357 83.34 9.05 -68.12
CA SER A 357 81.96 8.53 -68.28
C SER A 357 81.26 8.09 -66.97
N ASP A 358 81.68 6.98 -66.35
CA ASP A 358 80.80 6.24 -65.43
C ASP A 358 81.11 6.45 -63.94
N HIS A 359 80.84 7.67 -63.48
CA HIS A 359 80.84 8.08 -62.07
C HIS A 359 79.71 7.43 -61.24
N GLU A 360 78.66 6.90 -61.87
CA GLU A 360 77.31 6.87 -61.30
C GLU A 360 76.64 5.48 -61.21
N LEU A 361 77.28 4.47 -60.58
CA LEU A 361 76.53 3.31 -60.05
C LEU A 361 77.16 2.53 -58.88
N ALA A 362 78.30 2.97 -58.32
CA ALA A 362 79.16 2.11 -57.48
C ALA A 362 78.99 2.23 -55.95
N LEU A 363 78.19 3.17 -55.41
CA LEU A 363 78.17 3.48 -53.97
C LEU A 363 76.76 3.66 -53.38
N ARG A 364 76.12 2.54 -53.02
CA ARG A 364 75.06 2.47 -51.99
C ARG A 364 74.94 1.08 -51.37
N LEU A 365 76.01 0.66 -50.67
CA LEU A 365 76.03 -0.52 -49.83
C LEU A 365 75.56 -0.19 -48.40
N ALA A 366 74.59 -0.98 -47.93
CA ALA A 366 74.43 -1.47 -46.55
C ALA A 366 74.17 -0.50 -45.36
N GLN A 367 73.79 -1.15 -44.24
CA GLN A 367 73.87 -0.75 -42.82
C GLN A 367 72.76 0.13 -42.15
N ASP A 368 71.91 -0.59 -41.41
CA ASP A 368 71.70 -0.52 -39.95
C ASP A 368 70.76 0.51 -39.26
N MET A 369 70.33 0.12 -38.03
CA MET A 369 69.74 0.87 -36.89
C MET A 369 68.19 0.92 -36.67
N ASP A 370 67.74 0.13 -35.68
CA ASP A 370 66.93 0.45 -34.46
C ASP A 370 65.66 1.35 -34.45
N GLY A 371 64.64 1.01 -33.62
CA GLY A 371 63.69 2.02 -33.09
C GLY A 371 62.28 1.61 -32.55
N VAL A 372 62.17 1.52 -31.22
CA VAL A 372 60.99 1.56 -30.27
C VAL A 372 60.11 2.86 -30.39
N PRO A 373 58.86 3.07 -29.82
CA PRO A 373 57.95 2.33 -28.90
C PRO A 373 56.54 2.01 -29.55
N ASP A 374 55.28 2.16 -29.06
CA ASP A 374 54.54 2.62 -27.82
C ASP A 374 53.02 2.16 -27.94
N GLU A 375 51.97 2.38 -27.10
CA GLU A 375 51.61 2.94 -25.75
C GLU A 375 50.18 2.38 -25.35
N VAL A 376 49.53 2.93 -24.31
CA VAL A 376 48.06 3.11 -24.02
C VAL A 376 47.37 2.20 -22.98
N VAL A 377 47.61 2.51 -21.69
CA VAL A 377 46.63 2.99 -20.66
C VAL A 377 45.14 2.53 -20.68
N THR A 378 44.62 1.95 -19.57
CA THR A 378 43.60 2.52 -18.60
C THR A 378 43.17 1.53 -17.45
N PRO A 379 42.51 1.98 -16.33
CA PRO A 379 42.44 1.25 -15.04
C PRO A 379 41.08 0.57 -14.66
N PRO A 380 40.96 -0.12 -13.49
CA PRO A 380 39.80 -0.97 -13.14
C PRO A 380 38.60 -0.25 -12.46
N PRO A 381 37.41 -0.91 -12.37
CA PRO A 381 36.19 -0.34 -11.78
C PRO A 381 36.14 -0.36 -10.24
N LEU A 382 35.55 0.69 -9.65
CA LEU A 382 35.41 0.85 -8.19
C LEU A 382 34.14 0.15 -7.59
N PRO A 383 34.11 -0.15 -6.28
CA PRO A 383 32.98 -0.81 -5.62
C PRO A 383 31.73 0.08 -5.49
N ARG A 384 30.55 -0.56 -5.48
CA ARG A 384 29.28 0.11 -5.13
C ARG A 384 29.16 0.29 -3.61
N SER A 385 28.58 1.40 -3.15
CA SER A 385 28.56 1.79 -1.74
C SER A 385 27.57 0.98 -0.88
N ALA A 386 27.98 0.66 0.35
CA ALA A 386 27.22 -0.15 1.31
C ALA A 386 25.83 0.41 1.68
N TYR A 387 25.62 1.73 1.49
CA TYR A 387 24.36 2.43 1.74
C TYR A 387 23.19 1.87 0.92
N VAL A 388 23.44 1.32 -0.28
CA VAL A 388 22.40 0.76 -1.15
C VAL A 388 21.93 -0.62 -0.67
N LEU A 389 22.83 -1.44 -0.12
CA LEU A 389 22.51 -2.77 0.41
C LEU A 389 21.64 -2.67 1.67
N GLN A 390 22.00 -1.80 2.61
CA GLN A 390 21.31 -1.65 3.89
C GLN A 390 19.86 -1.16 3.75
N GLN A 391 19.54 -0.45 2.66
CA GLN A 391 18.16 -0.06 2.33
C GLN A 391 17.35 -1.18 1.64
N GLN A 392 18.02 -2.20 1.10
CA GLN A 392 17.36 -3.34 0.44
C GLN A 392 16.96 -4.42 1.46
N GLU A 393 17.78 -4.68 2.47
CA GLU A 393 17.52 -5.70 3.51
C GLU A 393 16.27 -5.40 4.34
N GLN A 394 15.94 -4.12 4.57
CA GLN A 394 14.75 -3.73 5.34
C GLN A 394 13.41 -4.08 4.64
N LEU A 395 13.42 -4.36 3.33
CA LEU A 395 12.21 -4.69 2.58
C LEU A 395 11.79 -6.17 2.69
N ALA A 396 12.65 -7.06 3.18
CA ALA A 396 12.44 -8.51 3.18
C ALA A 396 11.35 -9.03 4.15
N SER A 397 10.69 -8.16 4.91
CA SER A 397 9.68 -8.55 5.94
C SER A 397 8.22 -8.25 5.56
N LYS A 398 7.95 -7.77 4.34
CA LYS A 398 6.59 -7.50 3.85
C LYS A 398 5.99 -8.71 3.12
N LYS A 399 4.73 -9.02 3.41
CA LYS A 399 3.97 -10.21 2.94
C LYS A 399 3.72 -10.22 1.43
N TYR A 400 3.79 -9.06 0.78
CA TYR A 400 3.47 -8.88 -0.63
C TYR A 400 4.59 -8.06 -1.32
N ASP A 401 5.22 -8.61 -2.35
CA ASP A 401 6.08 -7.85 -3.27
C ASP A 401 5.21 -7.24 -4.39
N LEU A 402 5.04 -5.93 -4.32
CA LEU A 402 4.26 -5.15 -5.29
C LEU A 402 5.16 -4.35 -6.25
N SER A 403 6.49 -4.49 -6.17
CA SER A 403 7.45 -3.71 -6.96
C SER A 403 7.28 -3.87 -8.48
N LYS A 404 6.73 -5.01 -8.93
CA LYS A 404 6.52 -5.36 -10.34
C LYS A 404 5.11 -5.07 -10.87
N TRP A 405 4.17 -4.65 -10.03
CA TRP A 405 2.79 -4.36 -10.43
C TRP A 405 2.71 -3.06 -11.24
N LYS A 406 1.77 -2.93 -12.18
CA LYS A 406 1.53 -1.66 -12.89
C LYS A 406 0.67 -0.72 -12.06
N TYR A 407 0.63 0.55 -12.47
CA TYR A 407 -0.17 1.58 -11.80
C TYR A 407 -1.70 1.30 -11.89
N SER A 408 -2.15 0.72 -13.00
CA SER A 408 -3.50 0.14 -13.14
C SER A 408 -3.78 -0.88 -12.05
N ASP A 409 -2.93 -1.89 -11.94
CA ASP A 409 -3.14 -3.08 -11.12
C ASP A 409 -3.19 -2.72 -9.63
N LEU A 410 -2.36 -1.75 -9.21
CA LEU A 410 -2.39 -1.18 -7.86
C LEU A 410 -3.69 -0.40 -7.59
N ARG A 411 -4.14 0.44 -8.52
CA ARG A 411 -5.39 1.23 -8.40
C ARG A 411 -6.62 0.33 -8.38
N ASP A 412 -6.67 -0.68 -9.24
CA ASP A 412 -7.78 -1.63 -9.31
C ASP A 412 -7.84 -2.52 -8.07
N ALA A 413 -6.70 -2.98 -7.54
CA ALA A 413 -6.66 -3.70 -6.27
C ALA A 413 -7.11 -2.84 -5.07
N ILE A 414 -6.76 -1.55 -5.04
CA ILE A 414 -7.25 -0.59 -4.02
C ILE A 414 -8.78 -0.41 -4.09
N ASN A 415 -9.37 -0.47 -5.29
CA ASN A 415 -10.80 -0.26 -5.50
C ASN A 415 -11.66 -1.55 -5.38
N THR A 416 -11.08 -2.74 -5.61
CA THR A 416 -11.84 -4.00 -5.74
C THR A 416 -11.53 -5.06 -4.68
N SER A 417 -10.40 -4.99 -4.00
CA SER A 417 -10.01 -6.02 -3.01
C SER A 417 -10.52 -5.71 -1.60
N CYS A 418 -10.69 -6.77 -0.81
CA CYS A 418 -11.15 -6.69 0.59
C CYS A 418 -10.12 -7.21 1.61
N ASP A 419 -8.88 -7.48 1.18
CA ASP A 419 -7.79 -7.85 2.10
C ASP A 419 -7.10 -6.59 2.61
N LEU A 420 -7.32 -6.27 3.89
CA LEU A 420 -6.76 -5.08 4.55
C LEU A 420 -5.22 -5.04 4.47
N GLU A 421 -4.54 -6.18 4.59
CA GLU A 421 -3.07 -6.23 4.51
C GLU A 421 -2.55 -5.99 3.09
N LEU A 422 -3.34 -6.30 2.06
CA LEU A 422 -3.01 -6.03 0.66
C LEU A 422 -3.32 -4.58 0.31
N LEU A 423 -4.47 -4.06 0.73
CA LEU A 423 -4.90 -2.68 0.49
C LEU A 423 -3.88 -1.67 1.02
N ASP A 424 -3.36 -1.86 2.24
CA ASP A 424 -2.36 -0.96 2.81
C ASP A 424 -1.00 -1.11 2.12
N ALA A 425 -0.57 -2.32 1.75
CA ALA A 425 0.64 -2.53 0.94
C ALA A 425 0.54 -1.86 -0.45
N CYS A 426 -0.61 -1.95 -1.11
CA CYS A 426 -0.87 -1.27 -2.39
C CYS A 426 -0.80 0.25 -2.25
N ARG A 427 -1.33 0.82 -1.16
CA ARG A 427 -1.20 2.26 -0.86
C ARG A 427 0.24 2.68 -0.60
N GLU A 428 0.99 1.93 0.20
CA GLU A 428 2.41 2.22 0.46
C GLU A 428 3.23 2.28 -0.84
N GLU A 429 3.11 1.28 -1.72
CA GLU A 429 3.84 1.23 -2.99
C GLU A 429 3.34 2.30 -3.99
N PHE A 430 2.04 2.63 -3.99
CA PHE A 430 1.49 3.74 -4.76
C PHE A 430 2.09 5.09 -4.33
N HIS A 431 2.06 5.42 -3.03
CA HIS A 431 2.60 6.67 -2.51
C HIS A 431 4.12 6.75 -2.63
N ARG A 432 4.84 5.62 -2.48
CA ARG A 432 6.28 5.54 -2.75
C ARG A 432 6.61 5.94 -4.19
N ARG A 433 5.87 5.41 -5.18
CA ARG A 433 6.06 5.75 -6.60
C ARG A 433 5.67 7.19 -6.90
N LEU A 434 4.58 7.68 -6.31
CA LEU A 434 4.16 9.08 -6.39
C LEU A 434 5.28 10.01 -5.92
N LYS A 435 5.86 9.74 -4.75
CA LYS A 435 6.98 10.49 -4.16
C LYS A 435 8.24 10.44 -5.01
N VAL A 436 8.57 9.30 -5.62
CA VAL A 436 9.66 9.19 -6.61
C VAL A 436 9.37 10.07 -7.83
N TYR A 437 8.17 9.97 -8.43
CA TYR A 437 7.77 10.78 -9.59
C TYR A 437 7.79 12.29 -9.28
N HIS A 438 7.30 12.72 -8.11
CA HIS A 438 7.36 14.11 -7.69
C HIS A 438 8.81 14.58 -7.48
N SER A 439 9.66 13.77 -6.84
CA SER A 439 11.09 14.10 -6.67
C SER A 439 11.83 14.18 -8.02
N TRP A 440 11.44 13.37 -9.01
CA TRP A 440 11.94 13.44 -10.38
C TRP A 440 11.43 14.69 -11.10
N LYS A 441 10.14 15.00 -11.01
CA LYS A 441 9.51 16.20 -11.60
C LYS A 441 10.16 17.48 -11.07
N LEU A 442 10.36 17.58 -9.75
CA LEU A 442 11.03 18.72 -9.12
C LEU A 442 12.49 18.87 -9.53
N LYS A 443 13.19 17.77 -9.88
CA LYS A 443 14.58 17.81 -10.37
C LYS A 443 14.70 18.15 -11.86
N ASN A 444 13.68 17.89 -12.67
CA ASN A 444 13.70 18.06 -14.13
C ASN A 444 12.85 19.23 -14.65
N MET A 445 12.25 20.04 -13.76
CA MET A 445 11.56 21.28 -14.13
C MET A 445 12.54 22.45 -14.18
N HIS A 446 12.73 23.05 -15.36
CA HIS A 446 13.38 24.36 -15.48
C HIS A 446 12.58 25.43 -14.73
N LYS A 447 13.27 26.50 -14.26
CA LYS A 447 12.76 27.50 -13.31
C LYS A 447 11.40 28.11 -13.74
N GLY A 448 10.30 27.63 -13.17
CA GLY A 448 8.95 28.13 -13.43
C GLY A 448 7.93 27.71 -12.37
N SER A 449 7.78 28.53 -11.32
CA SER A 449 6.65 28.56 -10.37
C SER A 449 5.97 27.21 -10.03
N SER A 450 6.60 26.39 -9.18
CA SER A 450 5.93 25.28 -8.49
C SER A 450 6.58 25.02 -7.14
N GLN A 451 6.07 25.68 -6.09
CA GLN A 451 6.36 25.31 -4.72
C GLN A 451 5.68 23.97 -4.37
N SER A 452 6.26 23.26 -3.41
CA SER A 452 5.66 22.11 -2.73
C SER A 452 4.23 22.38 -2.28
N ARG A 453 3.34 21.39 -2.44
CA ARG A 453 1.91 21.59 -2.13
C ARG A 453 1.62 21.69 -0.63
N ALA A 454 2.32 20.91 0.19
CA ALA A 454 2.24 21.03 1.64
C ALA A 454 2.89 22.36 2.11
N PRO A 455 2.30 23.07 3.09
CA PRO A 455 2.91 24.23 3.74
C PRO A 455 4.37 24.03 4.14
N ASP A 456 5.22 25.06 3.98
CA ASP A 456 6.65 24.97 4.28
C ASP A 456 6.95 24.55 5.72
N SER A 457 6.11 24.94 6.70
CA SER A 457 6.28 24.50 8.10
C SER A 457 6.12 22.99 8.28
N ILE A 458 5.37 22.31 7.41
CA ILE A 458 5.25 20.85 7.39
C ILE A 458 6.49 20.24 6.74
N MET A 459 7.00 20.81 5.64
CA MET A 459 8.26 20.35 5.03
C MET A 459 9.47 20.53 5.94
N GLN A 460 9.52 21.62 6.72
CA GLN A 460 10.57 21.85 7.71
C GLN A 460 10.47 20.84 8.86
N SER A 461 9.26 20.55 9.35
CA SER A 461 9.02 19.48 10.34
C SER A 461 9.47 18.12 9.81
N ALA A 462 9.10 17.77 8.57
CA ALA A 462 9.48 16.51 7.92
C ALA A 462 11.01 16.37 7.71
N LYS A 463 11.73 17.48 7.51
CA LYS A 463 13.20 17.50 7.42
C LYS A 463 13.91 17.46 8.79
N GLN A 464 13.21 17.77 9.87
CA GLN A 464 13.72 17.79 11.24
C GLN A 464 13.33 16.54 12.05
N ALA A 465 12.41 15.72 11.54
CA ALA A 465 12.02 14.46 12.15
C ALA A 465 13.21 13.47 12.18
N PRO A 466 13.58 12.91 13.36
CA PRO A 466 14.65 11.92 13.43
C PRO A 466 14.20 10.59 12.80
N PRO A 467 15.13 9.81 12.21
CA PRO A 467 14.82 8.49 11.67
C PRO A 467 14.44 7.53 12.82
N MET A 468 13.13 7.30 13.00
CA MET A 468 12.64 6.40 14.04
C MET A 468 12.92 4.93 13.68
N PRO A 469 13.21 4.07 14.68
CA PRO A 469 13.34 2.63 14.48
C PRO A 469 12.00 2.03 14.00
N PRO A 470 12.03 0.87 13.29
CA PRO A 470 10.81 0.25 12.76
C PRO A 470 9.80 -0.01 13.88
N ALA A 471 8.60 0.56 13.72
CA ALA A 471 7.55 0.48 14.73
C ALA A 471 7.24 -0.98 15.09
N ARG A 472 7.31 -1.30 16.38
CA ARG A 472 6.71 -2.55 16.90
C ARG A 472 5.24 -2.55 16.51
N LYS A 473 4.84 -3.47 15.62
CA LYS A 473 3.44 -3.65 15.22
C LYS A 473 2.60 -3.80 16.49
N SER A 474 1.75 -2.81 16.77
CA SER A 474 0.80 -2.83 17.88
C SER A 474 -0.25 -3.90 17.59
N SER A 475 -0.03 -5.09 18.14
CA SER A 475 -0.78 -6.31 17.86
C SER A 475 -2.17 -6.33 18.52
N LEU A 476 -3.00 -5.32 18.23
CA LEU A 476 -4.40 -5.21 18.65
C LEU A 476 -5.18 -4.22 17.76
N GLY A 477 -5.76 -4.73 16.67
CA GLY A 477 -7.00 -4.23 16.09
C GLY A 477 -7.18 -2.73 15.83
N ALA A 478 -6.14 -2.00 15.41
CA ALA A 478 -6.26 -0.60 15.03
C ALA A 478 -7.14 -0.47 13.77
N VAL A 479 -8.42 -0.12 13.97
CA VAL A 479 -9.30 0.33 12.88
C VAL A 479 -8.67 1.56 12.23
N ALA A 480 -8.66 1.63 10.89
CA ALA A 480 -8.17 2.80 10.17
C ALA A 480 -9.09 4.01 10.42
N THR A 481 -8.79 4.76 11.47
CA THR A 481 -9.47 6.01 11.84
C THR A 481 -9.04 7.12 10.89
N ASP A 482 -10.01 7.77 10.26
CA ASP A 482 -9.78 8.97 9.46
C ASP A 482 -9.46 10.16 10.40
N ARG A 483 -8.43 10.94 10.07
CA ARG A 483 -7.92 12.05 10.91
C ARG A 483 -7.86 13.35 10.11
N TYR A 484 -8.11 14.46 10.79
CA TYR A 484 -8.41 15.74 10.16
C TYR A 484 -7.55 16.86 10.73
N PHE A 485 -6.93 17.68 9.87
CA PHE A 485 -5.97 18.69 10.28
C PHE A 485 -6.20 20.04 9.57
N ARG A 486 -5.88 21.13 10.27
CA ARG A 486 -5.89 22.51 9.77
C ARG A 486 -4.60 23.23 10.17
N ILE A 487 -3.85 23.73 9.19
CA ILE A 487 -2.57 24.40 9.38
C ILE A 487 -2.60 25.77 8.66
N PRO A 488 -2.28 26.88 9.34
CA PRO A 488 -2.11 28.17 8.69
C PRO A 488 -0.81 28.19 7.89
N PHE A 489 -0.83 28.84 6.72
CA PHE A 489 0.36 29.03 5.88
C PHE A 489 0.40 30.45 5.29
N VAL A 490 1.56 30.84 4.78
CA VAL A 490 1.77 32.10 4.05
C VAL A 490 2.53 31.75 2.78
N ARG A 491 1.97 32.06 1.60
CA ARG A 491 2.71 32.04 0.32
C ARG A 491 2.76 33.48 -0.19
N ASN A 492 3.96 33.97 -0.50
CA ASN A 492 4.25 35.33 -0.96
C ASN A 492 3.69 36.47 -0.08
N SER A 493 4.38 36.72 1.04
CA SER A 493 4.60 38.08 1.59
C SER A 493 3.39 39.02 1.79
N ALA A 494 2.28 38.55 2.38
CA ALA A 494 1.43 39.37 3.25
C ALA A 494 0.39 38.53 4.03
N GLN A 495 -0.38 37.70 3.31
CA GLN A 495 -1.61 37.13 3.83
C GLN A 495 -1.47 35.70 4.38
N LYS A 496 -2.34 35.36 5.35
CA LYS A 496 -2.44 34.03 5.96
C LYS A 496 -3.54 33.20 5.28
N GLY A 497 -3.15 32.14 4.58
CA GLY A 497 -4.04 31.09 4.08
C GLY A 497 -4.21 29.94 5.08
N TRP A 498 -5.15 29.04 4.80
CA TRP A 498 -5.42 27.84 5.60
C TRP A 498 -5.36 26.58 4.73
N TRP A 499 -4.53 25.62 5.15
CA TRP A 499 -4.41 24.29 4.54
C TRP A 499 -5.15 23.29 5.40
N TYR A 500 -6.11 22.58 4.81
CA TYR A 500 -6.91 21.54 5.43
C TYR A 500 -6.53 20.19 4.80
N ALA A 501 -6.33 19.16 5.62
CA ALA A 501 -6.01 17.82 5.16
C ALA A 501 -6.75 16.75 5.97
N HIS A 502 -7.23 15.74 5.25
CA HIS A 502 -7.91 14.56 5.78
C HIS A 502 -7.10 13.33 5.38
N PHE A 503 -6.59 12.62 6.37
CA PHE A 503 -5.78 11.41 6.22
C PHE A 503 -6.61 10.17 6.54
N LYS A 504 -6.58 9.19 5.65
CA LYS A 504 -7.22 7.88 5.79
C LYS A 504 -6.16 6.87 6.24
N GLY A 505 -6.02 6.71 7.54
CA GLY A 505 -4.83 6.06 8.12
C GLY A 505 -3.59 6.93 7.88
N GLN A 506 -2.57 6.39 7.21
CA GLN A 506 -1.30 7.09 6.96
C GLN A 506 -1.28 8.02 5.74
N TRP A 507 -2.31 8.02 4.89
CA TRP A 507 -2.25 8.65 3.57
C TRP A 507 -3.36 9.69 3.35
N ILE A 508 -3.05 10.79 2.66
CA ILE A 508 -4.00 11.88 2.42
C ILE A 508 -5.10 11.45 1.43
N ALA A 509 -6.35 11.71 1.77
CA ALA A 509 -7.53 11.32 1.00
C ALA A 509 -8.37 12.51 0.50
N ARG A 510 -8.38 13.62 1.24
CA ARG A 510 -8.94 14.92 0.79
C ARG A 510 -8.00 16.05 1.25
N GLN A 511 -7.75 17.03 0.39
CA GLN A 511 -6.92 18.20 0.69
C GLN A 511 -7.61 19.48 0.20
N MET A 512 -7.53 20.57 0.96
CA MET A 512 -8.08 21.87 0.55
C MET A 512 -7.17 23.03 0.96
N GLU A 513 -6.92 23.97 0.05
CA GLU A 513 -6.28 25.25 0.33
C GLU A 513 -7.31 26.39 0.25
N LEU A 514 -7.44 27.15 1.33
CA LEU A 514 -8.12 28.44 1.34
C LEU A 514 -7.07 29.56 1.32
N HIS A 515 -7.18 30.45 0.33
CA HIS A 515 -6.43 31.70 0.21
C HIS A 515 -7.44 32.85 0.31
N PRO A 516 -7.13 34.02 0.89
CA PRO A 516 -8.12 35.10 0.92
C PRO A 516 -8.32 35.77 -0.46
N ASP A 517 -7.26 35.89 -1.25
CA ASP A 517 -7.29 36.53 -2.59
C ASP A 517 -7.59 35.56 -3.76
N LYS A 518 -7.84 34.26 -3.52
CA LYS A 518 -7.98 33.24 -4.59
C LYS A 518 -9.07 32.22 -4.27
N PRO A 519 -9.74 31.64 -5.30
CA PRO A 519 -10.76 30.61 -5.08
C PRO A 519 -10.20 29.39 -4.32
N PRO A 520 -11.06 28.68 -3.55
CA PRO A 520 -10.66 27.51 -2.78
C PRO A 520 -10.20 26.38 -3.70
N ILE A 521 -9.05 25.77 -3.42
CA ILE A 521 -8.51 24.67 -4.22
C ILE A 521 -8.77 23.37 -3.46
N GLN A 522 -9.73 22.58 -3.91
CA GLN A 522 -10.08 21.26 -3.37
C GLN A 522 -9.48 20.16 -4.24
N LEU A 523 -8.87 19.13 -3.62
CA LEU A 523 -8.20 18.01 -4.28
C LEU A 523 -8.61 16.68 -3.61
N VAL A 524 -8.87 15.65 -4.40
CA VAL A 524 -9.38 14.34 -3.93
C VAL A 524 -8.53 13.18 -4.48
N ALA A 525 -8.20 12.22 -3.61
CA ALA A 525 -7.46 11.02 -3.98
C ALA A 525 -8.19 10.21 -5.08
N GLY A 526 -7.41 9.65 -6.01
CA GLY A 526 -7.89 8.95 -7.20
C GLY A 526 -8.25 9.86 -8.38
N LYS A 527 -8.35 11.18 -8.17
CA LYS A 527 -8.49 12.19 -9.24
C LYS A 527 -7.26 13.07 -9.33
N ASP A 528 -6.90 13.72 -8.23
CA ASP A 528 -5.95 14.82 -8.19
C ASP A 528 -4.56 14.41 -7.65
N ASP A 529 -4.25 13.10 -7.70
CA ASP A 529 -3.08 12.46 -7.09
C ASP A 529 -1.76 13.21 -7.39
N MET A 530 -1.60 13.71 -8.61
CA MET A 530 -0.43 14.46 -9.12
C MET A 530 -0.30 15.89 -8.55
N GLN A 531 -1.23 16.34 -7.70
CA GLN A 531 -1.27 17.67 -7.10
C GLN A 531 -1.41 17.65 -5.56
N MET A 532 -1.62 16.49 -4.94
CA MET A 532 -1.78 16.36 -3.49
C MET A 532 -0.44 16.36 -2.71
N CYS A 533 -0.52 16.30 -1.39
CA CYS A 533 0.63 16.04 -0.52
C CYS A 533 1.18 14.60 -0.70
N GLU A 534 2.49 14.50 -0.86
CA GLU A 534 3.24 13.24 -1.08
C GLU A 534 3.78 12.58 0.21
N LEU A 535 3.56 13.21 1.37
CA LEU A 535 4.08 12.75 2.67
C LEU A 535 3.05 11.89 3.41
N SER A 536 3.50 10.89 4.15
CA SER A 536 2.62 10.17 5.10
C SER A 536 2.28 11.02 6.32
N LEU A 537 1.23 10.66 7.05
CA LEU A 537 0.84 11.35 8.28
C LEU A 537 2.01 11.40 9.29
N ASP A 538 2.72 10.28 9.47
CA ASP A 538 3.91 10.23 10.33
C ASP A 538 5.04 11.13 9.81
N GLU A 539 5.31 11.15 8.51
CA GLU A 539 6.33 12.02 7.89
C GLU A 539 6.00 13.52 8.01
N THR A 540 4.72 13.91 8.03
CA THR A 540 4.34 15.33 8.19
C THR A 540 4.57 15.90 9.59
N GLY A 541 4.75 15.04 10.61
CA GLY A 541 4.88 15.46 12.01
C GLY A 541 3.61 16.12 12.61
N LEU A 542 2.48 16.15 11.88
CA LEU A 542 1.26 16.86 12.31
C LEU A 542 0.69 16.33 13.62
N THR A 543 0.87 15.05 13.90
CA THR A 543 0.45 14.37 15.14
C THR A 543 1.14 14.91 16.40
N GLN A 544 2.29 15.58 16.25
CA GLN A 544 3.04 16.21 17.34
C GLN A 544 2.70 17.72 17.50
N LYS A 545 2.04 18.32 16.51
CA LYS A 545 1.79 19.76 16.42
C LYS A 545 0.49 20.14 17.15
N ARG A 546 0.60 20.50 18.44
CA ARG A 546 -0.53 20.92 19.28
C ARG A 546 -1.44 21.94 18.57
N GLY A 547 -2.74 21.65 18.51
CA GLY A 547 -3.74 22.52 17.88
C GLY A 547 -3.82 22.45 16.35
N ALA A 548 -3.10 21.54 15.69
CA ALA A 548 -3.23 21.30 14.24
C ALA A 548 -4.33 20.30 13.87
N GLU A 549 -4.72 19.41 14.79
CA GLU A 549 -5.81 18.43 14.61
C GLU A 549 -7.18 19.05 14.90
N ILE A 550 -8.19 18.72 14.10
CA ILE A 550 -9.57 19.23 14.16
C ILE A 550 -10.57 18.07 14.07
N LEU A 551 -11.85 18.33 14.35
CA LEU A 551 -12.90 17.32 14.24
C LEU A 551 -13.35 17.09 12.79
N GLU A 552 -13.92 15.90 12.52
CA GLU A 552 -14.52 15.58 11.22
C GLU A 552 -15.61 16.58 10.83
N GLU A 553 -16.48 16.96 11.77
CA GLU A 553 -17.57 17.92 11.56
C GLU A 553 -17.02 19.30 11.15
N GLU A 554 -15.90 19.75 11.75
CA GLU A 554 -15.24 21.00 11.39
C GLU A 554 -14.61 20.95 9.98
N PHE A 555 -14.01 19.82 9.60
CA PHE A 555 -13.46 19.65 8.25
C PHE A 555 -14.59 19.61 7.20
N ASN A 556 -15.60 18.76 7.41
CA ASN A 556 -16.70 18.58 6.46
C ASN A 556 -17.51 19.89 6.30
N ALA A 557 -17.78 20.63 7.38
CA ALA A 557 -18.51 21.90 7.31
C ALA A 557 -17.78 22.98 6.48
N VAL A 558 -16.44 23.00 6.47
CA VAL A 558 -15.66 23.91 5.59
C VAL A 558 -15.55 23.34 4.17
N TRP A 559 -15.43 22.01 4.03
CA TRP A 559 -15.36 21.33 2.73
C TRP A 559 -16.65 21.53 1.91
N ASP A 560 -17.81 21.21 2.48
CA ASP A 560 -19.10 21.24 1.80
C ASP A 560 -19.57 22.68 1.50
N LYS A 561 -19.15 23.65 2.34
CA LYS A 561 -19.37 25.08 2.09
C LYS A 561 -18.70 25.56 0.80
N HIS A 562 -17.57 24.95 0.41
CA HIS A 562 -16.78 25.37 -0.75
C HIS A 562 -16.91 24.43 -1.96
N SER A 563 -17.47 23.22 -1.81
CA SER A 563 -17.75 22.31 -2.93
C SER A 563 -18.91 22.79 -3.83
N ASN A 564 -19.86 23.56 -3.28
CA ASN A 564 -20.98 24.11 -4.07
C ASN A 564 -20.58 25.31 -4.93
N THR A 565 -19.43 25.94 -4.68
CA THR A 565 -18.93 27.09 -5.46
C THR A 565 -18.16 26.73 -6.72
N SER A 566 -17.84 25.45 -6.95
CA SER A 566 -17.06 24.98 -8.11
C SER A 566 -17.90 24.55 -9.33
N SER A 567 -19.22 24.79 -9.32
CA SER A 567 -20.12 24.42 -10.43
C SER A 567 -20.63 25.62 -11.25
N THR A 568 -20.10 26.82 -11.04
CA THR A 568 -20.51 28.04 -11.76
C THR A 568 -19.33 28.96 -12.10
N VAL A 569 -18.77 28.79 -13.28
CA VAL A 569 -18.10 29.79 -14.15
C VAL A 569 -18.25 29.24 -15.58
N PRO A 570 -18.52 30.09 -16.60
CA PRO A 570 -18.99 29.64 -17.92
C PRO A 570 -17.90 29.05 -18.83
#